data_AF-A0A7S1FYS1-F1
#
_entry.id   AF-A0A7S1FYS1-F1
#
_cell.length_a   1.000
_cell.length_b   1.000
_cell.length_c   1.000
_cell.angle_alpha   90.00
_cell.angle_beta   90.00
_cell.angle_gamma   90.00
#
_symmetry.space_group_name_H-M   'P 1'
#
loop_
_entity.id
_entity.type
_entity.pdbx_description
1 polymer ?
#
loop_
_entity_poly.entity_id
_entity_poly.type
_entity_poly.pdbx_seq_one_letter_code
_entity_poly.pdbx_strand_id
1 'polypeptide(L)'
;WDTSGVTGMSNMFYEATSFNRDLSEWDTSRVTDMSYMFYGATSFNRGISGWDTSGVTDMSEMFFYAESFNQDLSEWDTSNVMSMGWMFYYAESFNQDLSEWNTSRVTDMNGMFASATSFNRDLSEWDTSRVTNMSDMFLNAASFNQDLS
;
A
#
# COMPACT_ATOMS: atom_id res chain seq x y z
N TRP A 1 -12.25 0.45 -20.00
CA TRP A 1 -11.69 1.80 -19.95
C TRP A 1 -10.24 1.68 -20.38
N ASP A 2 -9.73 2.63 -21.16
CA ASP A 2 -8.31 2.66 -21.52
C ASP A 2 -7.59 3.57 -20.53
N THR A 3 -6.69 3.01 -19.73
CA THR A 3 -5.89 3.73 -18.73
C THR A 3 -4.45 3.93 -19.15
N SER A 4 -4.05 3.49 -20.34
CA SER A 4 -2.65 3.49 -20.82
C SER A 4 -2.03 4.88 -20.94
N GLY A 5 -2.82 5.96 -20.85
CA GLY A 5 -2.35 7.34 -20.82
C GLY A 5 -2.37 8.01 -19.44
N VAL A 6 -2.88 7.32 -18.41
CA VAL A 6 -3.04 7.88 -17.05
C VAL A 6 -1.69 7.92 -16.34
N THR A 7 -1.37 9.07 -15.74
CA THR A 7 -0.08 9.28 -15.02
C THR A 7 -0.24 9.51 -13.52
N GLY A 8 -1.46 9.82 -13.07
CA GLY A 8 -1.81 9.92 -11.66
C GLY A 8 -3.18 9.29 -11.44
N MET A 9 -3.27 8.45 -10.42
CA MET A 9 -4.50 7.80 -9.97
C MET A 9 -4.89 8.23 -8.55
N SER A 10 -4.26 9.30 -8.05
CA SER A 10 -4.51 9.80 -6.70
C SER A 10 -6.00 10.06 -6.46
N ASN A 11 -6.51 9.67 -5.28
CA ASN A 11 -7.91 9.90 -4.86
C ASN A 11 -9.01 9.28 -5.75
N MET A 12 -8.69 8.41 -6.72
CA MET A 12 -9.65 7.96 -7.73
C MET A 12 -10.90 7.25 -7.14
N PHE A 13 -10.74 6.53 -6.04
CA PHE A 13 -11.80 5.85 -5.29
C PHE A 13 -11.89 6.33 -3.83
N TYR A 14 -11.51 7.59 -3.57
CA TYR A 14 -11.60 8.21 -2.25
C TYR A 14 -13.03 8.11 -1.69
N GLU A 15 -13.15 7.55 -0.48
CA GLU A 15 -14.38 7.25 0.25
C GLU A 15 -15.43 6.44 -0.54
N ALA A 16 -15.01 5.68 -1.56
CA ALA A 16 -15.87 4.81 -2.33
C ALA A 16 -16.19 3.52 -1.54
N THR A 17 -16.85 3.65 -0.39
CA THR A 17 -17.09 2.61 0.62
C THR A 17 -17.70 1.32 0.07
N SER A 18 -18.49 1.38 -1.01
CA SER A 18 -19.13 0.23 -1.66
C SER A 18 -18.40 -0.27 -2.93
N PHE A 19 -17.32 0.39 -3.34
CA PHE A 19 -16.56 0.02 -4.53
C PHE A 19 -15.80 -1.30 -4.29
N ASN A 20 -16.04 -2.28 -5.16
CA ASN A 20 -15.43 -3.60 -5.06
C ASN A 20 -15.42 -4.30 -6.44
N ARG A 21 -14.97 -3.56 -7.47
CA ARG A 21 -14.89 -4.03 -8.86
C ARG A 21 -13.47 -4.44 -9.20
N ASP A 22 -13.35 -5.40 -10.11
CA ASP A 22 -12.07 -5.88 -10.62
C ASP A 22 -11.40 -4.83 -11.50
N LEU A 23 -10.11 -4.58 -11.25
CA LEU A 23 -9.28 -3.58 -11.92
C LEU A 23 -8.03 -4.21 -12.55
N SER A 24 -7.96 -5.55 -12.62
CA SER A 24 -6.80 -6.28 -13.13
C SER A 24 -6.42 -5.93 -14.58
N GLU A 25 -7.38 -5.48 -15.39
CA GLU A 25 -7.19 -5.10 -16.80
C GLU A 25 -6.71 -3.65 -17.00
N TRP A 26 -6.44 -2.91 -15.92
CA TRP A 26 -5.94 -1.54 -16.04
C TRP A 26 -4.45 -1.52 -16.35
N ASP A 27 -4.08 -0.76 -17.36
CA ASP A 27 -2.68 -0.41 -17.61
C ASP A 27 -2.27 0.72 -16.65
N THR A 28 -1.34 0.41 -15.74
CA THR A 28 -0.76 1.34 -14.76
C THR A 28 0.69 1.71 -15.05
N SER A 29 1.27 1.27 -16.18
CA SER A 29 2.71 1.39 -16.51
C SER A 29 3.24 2.83 -16.58
N ARG A 30 2.35 3.83 -16.65
CA ARG A 30 2.69 5.26 -16.68
C ARG A 30 2.34 6.00 -15.39
N VAL A 31 1.73 5.32 -14.42
CA VAL A 31 1.27 5.93 -13.18
C VAL A 31 2.47 6.20 -12.28
N THR A 32 2.53 7.42 -11.77
CA THR A 32 3.60 7.88 -10.87
C THR A 32 3.12 8.21 -9.46
N ASP A 33 1.81 8.36 -9.30
CA ASP A 33 1.15 8.73 -8.06
C ASP A 33 -0.14 7.90 -7.87
N MET A 34 -0.17 7.12 -6.79
CA MET A 34 -1.30 6.33 -6.34
C MET A 34 -1.80 6.76 -4.94
N SER A 35 -1.38 7.93 -4.46
CA SER A 35 -1.73 8.41 -3.13
C SER A 35 -3.24 8.52 -2.93
N TYR A 36 -3.75 8.12 -1.77
CA TYR A 36 -5.18 8.14 -1.43
C TYR A 36 -6.11 7.36 -2.38
N MET A 37 -5.60 6.54 -3.32
CA MET A 37 -6.43 5.99 -4.40
C MET A 37 -7.64 5.20 -3.90
N PHE A 38 -7.49 4.43 -2.82
CA PHE A 38 -8.55 3.65 -2.16
C PHE A 38 -8.79 4.08 -0.71
N TYR A 39 -8.45 5.34 -0.36
CA TYR A 39 -8.73 5.90 0.95
C TYR A 39 -10.21 5.72 1.29
N GLY A 40 -10.55 5.11 2.43
CA GLY A 40 -11.93 4.90 2.87
C GLY A 40 -12.76 3.95 1.99
N ALA A 41 -12.14 3.22 1.05
CA ALA A 41 -12.84 2.23 0.23
C ALA A 41 -13.03 0.91 1.01
N THR A 42 -13.79 0.97 2.10
CA THR A 42 -13.90 -0.08 3.14
C THR A 42 -14.25 -1.48 2.61
N SER A 43 -15.00 -1.58 1.49
CA SER A 43 -15.37 -2.87 0.88
C SER A 43 -14.41 -3.38 -0.21
N PHE A 44 -13.39 -2.59 -0.58
CA PHE A 44 -12.54 -2.92 -1.72
C PHE A 44 -11.59 -4.08 -1.40
N ASN A 45 -11.69 -5.16 -2.19
CA ASN A 45 -10.80 -6.33 -2.08
C ASN A 45 -10.77 -7.10 -3.42
N ARG A 46 -10.51 -6.40 -4.52
CA ARG A 46 -10.42 -6.99 -5.88
C ARG A 46 -9.04 -6.84 -6.50
N GLY A 47 -8.80 -7.68 -7.51
CA GLY A 47 -7.51 -7.87 -8.15
C GLY A 47 -6.86 -6.59 -8.64
N ILE A 48 -5.68 -6.31 -8.09
CA ILE A 48 -4.71 -5.29 -8.50
C ILE A 48 -3.27 -5.84 -8.48
N SER A 49 -3.11 -7.15 -8.26
CA SER A 49 -1.80 -7.81 -8.12
C SER A 49 -0.94 -7.70 -9.38
N GLY A 50 -1.57 -7.60 -10.56
CA GLY A 50 -0.90 -7.51 -11.86
C GLY A 50 -0.60 -6.08 -12.33
N TRP A 51 -0.80 -5.06 -11.50
CA TRP A 51 -0.46 -3.69 -11.84
C TRP A 51 1.04 -3.49 -11.97
N ASP A 52 1.46 -2.77 -13.01
CA ASP A 52 2.81 -2.25 -13.11
C ASP A 52 2.93 -1.03 -12.19
N THR A 53 3.71 -1.16 -11.12
CA THR A 53 3.99 -0.10 -10.14
C THR A 53 5.42 0.44 -10.27
N SER A 54 6.20 0.01 -11.27
CA SER A 54 7.61 0.38 -11.43
C SER A 54 7.83 1.88 -11.61
N GLY A 55 6.84 2.62 -12.10
CA GLY A 55 6.85 4.08 -12.23
C GLY A 55 6.38 4.85 -10.99
N VAL A 56 5.78 4.18 -10.00
CA VAL A 56 5.11 4.83 -8.86
C VAL A 56 6.13 5.35 -7.86
N THR A 57 5.92 6.58 -7.42
CA THR A 57 6.78 7.28 -6.45
C THR A 57 6.08 7.59 -5.14
N ASP A 58 4.74 7.64 -5.16
CA ASP A 58 3.92 7.94 -3.98
C ASP A 58 2.76 6.93 -3.86
N MET A 59 2.75 6.22 -2.73
CA MET A 59 1.69 5.30 -2.32
C MET A 59 1.08 5.70 -0.96
N SER A 60 1.33 6.93 -0.49
CA SER A 60 0.82 7.40 0.80
C SER A 60 -0.69 7.29 0.88
N GLU A 61 -1.18 6.81 2.02
CA GLU A 61 -2.60 6.68 2.34
C GLU A 61 -3.44 5.88 1.31
N MET A 62 -2.80 5.10 0.43
CA MET A 62 -3.48 4.43 -0.69
C MET A 62 -4.61 3.50 -0.22
N PHE A 63 -4.43 2.77 0.88
CA PHE A 63 -5.40 1.84 1.47
C PHE A 63 -5.81 2.27 2.89
N PHE A 64 -5.67 3.54 3.22
CA PHE A 64 -6.09 4.09 4.51
C PHE A 64 -7.59 3.84 4.72
N TYR A 65 -8.00 3.25 5.85
CA TYR A 65 -9.37 2.78 6.11
C TYR A 65 -9.94 1.78 5.07
N ALA A 66 -9.11 1.07 4.29
CA ALA A 66 -9.56 -0.01 3.42
C ALA A 66 -9.73 -1.33 4.22
N GLU A 67 -10.68 -1.35 5.15
CA GLU A 67 -10.84 -2.40 6.18
C GLU A 67 -10.84 -3.84 5.63
N SER A 68 -11.47 -4.07 4.47
CA SER A 68 -11.59 -5.41 3.85
C SER A 68 -10.40 -5.79 2.95
N PHE A 69 -9.48 -4.87 2.69
CA PHE A 69 -8.43 -5.08 1.69
C PHE A 69 -7.39 -6.10 2.17
N ASN A 70 -7.15 -7.14 1.37
CA ASN A 70 -6.19 -8.19 1.65
C ASN A 70 -5.71 -8.90 0.37
N GLN A 71 -5.55 -8.15 -0.73
CA GLN A 71 -5.05 -8.69 -2.00
C GLN A 71 -3.53 -8.80 -1.99
N ASP A 72 -3.02 -9.83 -2.66
CA ASP A 72 -1.58 -10.06 -2.84
C ASP A 72 -0.93 -8.91 -3.63
N LEU A 73 0.17 -8.37 -3.10
CA LEU A 73 0.96 -7.28 -3.66
C LEU A 73 2.45 -7.65 -3.80
N SER A 74 2.80 -8.94 -3.66
CA SER A 74 4.18 -9.42 -3.68
C SER A 74 4.90 -9.10 -4.99
N GLU A 75 4.18 -9.05 -6.11
CA GLU A 75 4.71 -8.75 -7.45
C GLU A 75 4.86 -7.25 -7.75
N TRP A 76 4.49 -6.36 -6.83
CA TRP A 76 4.62 -4.92 -7.05
C TRP A 76 6.08 -4.46 -6.98
N ASP A 77 6.52 -3.75 -8.01
CA ASP A 77 7.82 -3.08 -8.01
C ASP A 77 7.74 -1.77 -7.21
N THR A 78 8.27 -1.79 -5.99
CA THR A 78 8.33 -0.62 -5.09
C THR A 78 9.66 0.13 -5.16
N SER A 79 10.56 -0.24 -6.08
CA SER A 79 11.94 0.27 -6.12
C SER A 79 12.08 1.77 -6.39
N ASN A 80 11.01 2.44 -6.84
CA ASN A 80 10.96 3.90 -7.04
C ASN A 80 10.10 4.65 -6.00
N VAL A 81 9.41 3.94 -5.11
CA VAL A 81 8.52 4.53 -4.11
C VAL A 81 9.34 5.29 -3.07
N MET A 82 8.93 6.53 -2.79
CA MET A 82 9.57 7.42 -1.82
C MET A 82 8.70 7.65 -0.57
N SER A 83 7.39 7.47 -0.68
CA SER A 83 6.42 7.67 0.41
C SER A 83 5.45 6.49 0.51
N MET A 84 5.37 5.90 1.70
CA MET A 84 4.41 4.86 2.09
C MET A 84 3.67 5.21 3.38
N GLY A 85 3.72 6.49 3.78
CA GLY A 85 3.06 6.99 5.00
C GLY A 85 1.59 6.60 5.04
N TRP A 86 1.18 5.98 6.14
CA TRP A 86 -0.18 5.56 6.45
C TRP A 86 -0.85 4.66 5.39
N MET A 87 -0.08 4.02 4.50
CA MET A 87 -0.60 3.29 3.34
C MET A 87 -1.64 2.23 3.73
N PHE A 88 -1.45 1.50 4.83
CA PHE A 88 -2.35 0.47 5.34
C PHE A 88 -2.94 0.83 6.72
N TYR A 89 -2.99 2.11 7.07
CA TYR A 89 -3.60 2.53 8.33
C TYR A 89 -5.06 2.09 8.40
N TYR A 90 -5.45 1.38 9.47
CA TYR A 90 -6.78 0.78 9.62
C TYR A 90 -7.20 -0.18 8.48
N ALA A 91 -6.27 -0.74 7.70
CA ALA A 91 -6.55 -1.86 6.81
C ALA A 91 -6.63 -3.16 7.62
N GLU A 92 -7.68 -3.32 8.43
CA GLU A 92 -7.79 -4.34 9.48
C GLU A 92 -7.55 -5.77 8.99
N SER A 93 -7.99 -6.09 7.76
CA SER A 93 -7.86 -7.44 7.18
C SER A 93 -6.51 -7.71 6.51
N PHE A 94 -5.67 -6.69 6.30
CA PHE A 94 -4.46 -6.81 5.49
C PHE A 94 -3.39 -7.67 6.20
N ASN A 95 -2.94 -8.73 5.55
CA ASN A 95 -1.90 -9.62 6.06
C ASN A 95 -1.18 -10.38 4.94
N GLN A 96 -0.87 -9.69 3.85
CA GLN A 96 -0.11 -10.27 2.72
C GLN A 96 1.39 -10.06 2.88
N ASP A 97 2.15 -10.98 2.29
CA ASP A 97 3.61 -10.97 2.31
C ASP A 97 4.14 -9.80 1.47
N LEU A 98 5.02 -8.99 2.07
CA LEU A 98 5.66 -7.83 1.46
C LEU A 98 7.19 -7.92 1.56
N SER A 99 7.74 -9.09 1.89
CA SER A 99 9.18 -9.29 2.11
C SER A 99 10.04 -8.92 0.90
N GLU A 100 9.51 -9.11 -0.32
CA GLU A 100 10.20 -8.80 -1.58
C GLU A 100 10.13 -7.31 -1.99
N TRP A 101 9.44 -6.45 -1.23
CA TRP A 101 9.38 -5.03 -1.53
C TRP A 101 10.73 -4.34 -1.35
N ASN A 102 11.14 -3.57 -2.37
CA ASN A 102 12.35 -2.75 -2.30
C ASN A 102 12.06 -1.40 -1.66
N THR A 103 12.39 -1.26 -0.39
CA THR A 103 12.16 -0.05 0.40
C THR A 103 13.36 0.91 0.46
N SER A 104 14.45 0.62 -0.27
CA SER A 104 15.72 1.37 -0.20
C SER A 104 15.65 2.85 -0.59
N ARG A 105 14.52 3.31 -1.17
CA ARG A 105 14.27 4.72 -1.51
C ARG A 105 13.22 5.39 -0.64
N VAL A 106 12.51 4.63 0.19
CA VAL A 106 11.42 5.14 1.01
C VAL A 106 12.00 6.06 2.09
N THR A 107 11.37 7.21 2.26
CA THR A 107 11.77 8.22 3.24
C THR A 107 10.73 8.43 4.35
N ASP A 108 9.49 8.00 4.11
CA ASP A 108 8.37 8.10 5.05
C ASP A 108 7.57 6.78 5.10
N MET A 109 7.46 6.22 6.31
CA MET A 109 6.66 5.05 6.68
C MET A 109 5.78 5.33 7.91
N ASN A 110 5.54 6.61 8.22
CA ASN A 110 4.73 7.04 9.36
C ASN A 110 3.39 6.28 9.39
N GLY A 111 3.14 5.54 10.45
CA GLY A 111 1.87 4.85 10.67
C GLY A 111 1.44 3.87 9.58
N MET A 112 2.38 3.36 8.76
CA MET A 112 2.08 2.54 7.59
C MET A 112 1.16 1.36 7.90
N PHE A 113 1.34 0.70 9.05
CA PHE A 113 0.53 -0.42 9.53
C PHE A 113 -0.21 -0.13 10.84
N ALA A 114 -0.32 1.14 11.24
CA ALA A 114 -1.05 1.46 12.46
C ALA A 114 -2.52 1.02 12.36
N SER A 115 -3.01 0.34 13.41
CA SER A 115 -4.32 -0.28 13.47
C SER A 115 -4.61 -1.34 12.38
N ALA A 116 -3.60 -1.82 11.62
CA ALA A 116 -3.73 -2.99 10.75
C ALA A 116 -3.70 -4.26 11.61
N THR A 117 -4.83 -4.55 12.28
CA THR A 117 -4.90 -5.51 13.39
C THR A 117 -4.53 -6.95 13.01
N SER A 118 -4.70 -7.35 11.74
CA SER A 118 -4.34 -8.69 11.25
C SER A 118 -2.89 -8.80 10.75
N PHE A 119 -2.19 -7.69 10.53
CA PHE A 119 -0.88 -7.71 9.90
C PHE A 119 0.16 -8.35 10.82
N ASN A 120 0.83 -9.40 10.33
CA ASN A 120 1.90 -10.07 11.06
C ASN A 120 2.88 -10.77 10.10
N ARG A 121 3.49 -10.00 9.19
CA ARG A 121 4.46 -10.50 8.22
C ARG A 121 5.86 -10.00 8.52
N ASP A 122 6.82 -10.85 8.19
CA ASP A 122 8.25 -10.58 8.37
C ASP A 122 8.68 -9.51 7.36
N LEU A 123 9.35 -8.47 7.88
CA LEU A 123 9.84 -7.32 7.13
C LEU A 123 11.36 -7.13 7.32
N SER A 124 12.07 -8.15 7.82
CA SER A 124 13.50 -8.07 8.15
C SER A 124 14.41 -7.77 6.95
N GLU A 125 13.94 -8.03 5.72
CA GLU A 125 14.69 -7.73 4.49
C GLU A 125 14.52 -6.27 4.00
N TRP A 126 13.69 -5.45 4.66
CA TRP A 126 13.48 -4.06 4.26
C TRP A 126 14.69 -3.16 4.55
N ASP A 127 15.20 -2.50 3.52
CA ASP A 127 16.21 -1.45 3.67
C ASP A 127 15.56 -0.13 4.13
N THR A 128 15.64 0.11 5.42
CA THR A 128 15.10 1.31 6.06
C THR A 128 16.12 2.44 6.25
N SER A 129 17.32 2.33 5.67
CA SER A 129 18.44 3.27 5.91
C SER A 129 18.15 4.73 5.51
N ARG A 130 17.15 4.96 4.65
CA ARG A 130 16.73 6.29 4.18
C ARG A 130 15.45 6.79 4.83
N VAL A 131 14.78 5.96 5.63
CA VAL A 131 13.53 6.32 6.27
C VAL A 131 13.82 7.34 7.37
N THR A 132 13.18 8.50 7.27
CA THR A 132 13.33 9.60 8.23
C THR A 132 12.17 9.67 9.22
N ASN A 133 11.06 9.01 8.91
CA ASN A 133 9.89 8.95 9.78
C ASN A 133 9.27 7.53 9.77
N MET A 134 9.29 6.88 10.93
CA MET A 134 8.58 5.63 11.23
C MET A 134 7.69 5.78 12.48
N SER A 135 7.32 7.01 12.81
CA SER A 135 6.42 7.27 13.94
C SER A 135 5.17 6.41 13.78
N ASP A 136 4.70 5.80 14.87
CA ASP A 136 3.47 5.01 14.89
C ASP A 136 3.39 3.84 13.89
N MET A 137 4.49 3.39 13.25
CA MET A 137 4.46 2.38 12.16
C MET A 137 3.57 1.15 12.45
N PHE A 138 3.58 0.67 13.69
CA PHE A 138 2.78 -0.48 14.16
C PHE A 138 1.87 -0.13 15.36
N LEU A 139 1.54 1.15 15.58
CA LEU A 139 0.67 1.56 16.68
C LEU A 139 -0.67 0.83 16.59
N ASN A 140 -1.07 0.10 17.63
CA ASN A 140 -2.29 -0.72 17.66
C ASN A 140 -2.37 -1.85 16.61
N ALA A 141 -1.27 -2.26 15.97
CA ALA A 141 -1.22 -3.45 15.11
C ALA A 141 -1.24 -4.72 15.99
N ALA A 142 -2.43 -5.12 16.43
CA ALA A 142 -2.60 -6.07 17.53
C ALA A 142 -1.95 -7.46 17.32
N SER A 143 -1.86 -7.95 16.09
CA SER A 143 -1.25 -9.24 15.77
C SER A 143 0.25 -9.18 15.53
N PHE A 144 0.83 -7.99 15.35
CA PHE A 144 2.22 -7.85 14.93
C PHE A 144 3.19 -8.28 16.04
N ASN A 145 4.01 -9.28 15.76
CA ASN A 145 4.99 -9.83 16.70
C ASN A 145 6.30 -10.28 16.04
N GLN A 146 6.61 -9.77 14.85
CA GLN A 146 7.83 -10.11 14.12
C GLN A 146 9.05 -9.36 14.65
N ASP A 147 10.23 -9.91 14.36
CA ASP A 147 11.50 -9.23 14.61
C ASP A 147 11.72 -8.14 13.54
N LEU A 148 12.39 -7.05 13.94
CA LEU A 148 12.69 -5.89 13.09
C LEU A 148 14.20 -5.60 13.08
N SER A 149 15.01 -6.66 13.28
CA SER A 149 16.45 -6.64 13.57
C SER A 149 17.29 -5.80 12.60
#